data_AF-A0A7C8LYK2-F1
#
_entry.id   AF-A0A7C8LYK2-F1
#
_cell.length_a   1.000
_cell.length_b   1.000
_cell.length_c   1.000
_cell.angle_alpha   90.00
_cell.angle_beta   90.00
_cell.angle_gamma   90.00
#
_symmetry.space_group_name_H-M   'P 1'
#
loop_
_entity.id
_entity.type
_entity.pdbx_description
1 polymer ?
#
loop_
_entity_poly.entity_id
_entity_poly.type
_entity_poly.pdbx_seq_one_letter_code
_entity_poly.pdbx_strand_id
1 'polypeptide(L)'
;MSGKWTQFRPCTDGECSKLQQVLGIGVQYQPLSVSTQVVNGTNYCFYCNGTVISPDSPARPYKIYAYLPQGSQKFDPNQIEIEELPIKP
;
A
#
# COMPACT_ATOMS: atom_id res chain seq x y z
N MET A 1 15.78 14.15 3.70
CA MET A 1 14.93 15.12 2.97
C MET A 1 13.51 14.91 3.42
N SER A 2 13.02 15.71 4.36
CA SER A 2 11.61 15.68 4.79
C SER A 2 10.70 16.13 3.64
N GLY A 3 9.50 15.57 3.55
CA GLY A 3 8.46 16.01 2.61
C GLY A 3 8.58 15.54 1.15
N LYS A 4 9.65 14.84 0.74
CA LYS A 4 9.74 14.22 -0.60
C LYS A 4 9.45 12.73 -0.54
N TRP A 5 8.75 12.22 -1.54
CA TRP A 5 8.61 10.79 -1.78
C TRP A 5 9.95 10.19 -2.20
N THR A 6 10.28 9.00 -1.70
CA THR A 6 11.43 8.22 -2.16
C THR A 6 11.14 7.60 -3.53
N GLN A 7 12.18 7.11 -4.21
CA GLN A 7 11.97 6.16 -5.30
C GLN A 7 11.27 4.91 -4.78
N PHE A 8 10.53 4.23 -5.67
CA PHE A 8 9.98 2.92 -5.36
C PHE A 8 11.11 1.91 -5.17
N ARG A 9 10.99 1.12 -4.12
CA ARG A 9 11.85 -0.02 -3.82
C ARG A 9 11.00 -1.23 -3.44
N PRO A 10 11.53 -2.47 -3.46
CA PRO A 10 10.81 -3.60 -2.88
C PRO A 10 10.33 -3.28 -1.45
N CYS A 11 9.08 -3.64 -1.14
CA CYS A 11 8.63 -3.57 0.25
C CYS A 11 9.33 -4.66 1.05
N THR A 12 9.73 -4.33 2.28
CA THR A 12 10.25 -5.34 3.22
C THR A 12 9.10 -6.17 3.77
N ASP A 13 9.34 -7.42 4.14
CA ASP A 13 8.30 -8.31 4.69
C ASP A 13 7.51 -7.64 5.83
N GLY A 14 8.20 -6.92 6.72
CA GLY A 14 7.56 -6.17 7.80
C GLY A 14 6.64 -5.05 7.32
N GLU A 15 6.98 -4.33 6.26
CA GLU A 15 6.11 -3.29 5.66
C GLU A 15 4.91 -3.91 4.95
N CYS A 16 5.15 -4.94 4.14
CA CYS A 16 4.09 -5.60 3.39
C CYS A 16 3.08 -6.28 4.35
N SER A 17 3.56 -6.95 5.40
CA SER A 17 2.69 -7.58 6.41
C SER A 17 1.91 -6.57 7.24
N LYS A 18 2.49 -5.42 7.60
CA LYS A 18 1.76 -4.35 8.29
C LYS A 18 0.62 -3.80 7.45
N LEU A 19 0.83 -3.67 6.14
CA LEU A 19 -0.21 -3.21 5.24
C LEU A 19 -1.36 -4.23 5.22
N GLN A 20 -1.05 -5.52 5.08
CA GLN A 20 -2.08 -6.58 5.05
C GLN A 20 -2.95 -6.62 6.32
N GLN A 21 -2.43 -6.20 7.47
CA GLN A 21 -3.20 -6.14 8.72
C GLN A 21 -4.33 -5.10 8.73
N VAL A 22 -4.30 -4.12 7.80
CA VAL A 22 -5.28 -3.03 7.73
C VAL A 22 -6.14 -3.07 6.46
N LEU A 23 -5.89 -4.02 5.55
CA LEU A 23 -6.70 -4.19 4.34
C LEU A 23 -7.96 -5.01 4.64
N GLY A 24 -9.06 -4.64 3.98
CA GLY A 24 -10.34 -5.32 4.11
C GLY A 24 -10.41 -6.66 3.39
N ILE A 25 -11.52 -7.37 3.63
CA ILE A 25 -11.87 -8.63 2.94
C ILE A 25 -12.51 -8.34 1.56
N GLY A 26 -12.16 -9.14 0.54
CA GLY A 26 -12.79 -9.09 -0.79
C GLY A 26 -11.82 -8.91 -1.96
N VAL A 27 -10.66 -8.29 -1.73
CA VAL A 27 -9.57 -8.19 -2.70
C VAL A 27 -8.29 -8.65 -2.04
N GLN A 28 -7.61 -9.64 -2.63
CA GLN A 28 -6.29 -10.05 -2.22
C GLN A 28 -5.26 -9.11 -2.84
N TYR A 29 -4.70 -8.22 -2.02
CA TYR A 29 -3.62 -7.34 -2.43
C TYR A 29 -2.26 -7.97 -2.13
N GLN A 30 -1.42 -8.05 -3.16
CA GLN A 30 -0.02 -8.44 -3.09
C GLN A 30 0.86 -7.20 -3.26
N PRO A 31 1.45 -6.67 -2.17
CA PRO A 31 2.36 -5.54 -2.26
C PRO A 31 3.67 -5.98 -2.94
N LEU A 32 4.13 -5.19 -3.91
CA LEU A 32 5.35 -5.48 -4.68
C LEU A 32 6.46 -4.48 -4.36
N SER A 33 6.11 -3.20 -4.33
CA SER A 33 7.06 -2.12 -4.06
C SER A 33 6.41 -1.02 -3.25
N VAL A 34 7.25 -0.18 -2.65
CA VAL A 34 6.85 0.89 -1.76
C VAL A 34 7.71 2.13 -1.99
N SER A 35 7.06 3.28 -1.94
CA SER A 35 7.68 4.60 -1.80
C SER A 35 7.23 5.20 -0.47
N THR A 36 8.11 5.92 0.22
CA THR A 36 7.78 6.54 1.50
C THR A 36 8.04 8.04 1.47
N GLN A 37 7.34 8.77 2.32
CA GLN A 37 7.53 10.20 2.53
C GLN A 37 7.47 10.50 4.03
N VAL A 38 8.55 11.06 4.56
CA VAL A 38 8.63 11.45 5.97
C VAL A 38 7.88 12.77 6.18
N VAL A 39 6.93 12.75 7.13
CA VAL A 39 6.08 13.86 7.57
C VAL A 39 6.07 13.89 9.12
N ASN A 40 4.96 14.24 9.79
CA ASN A 40 4.79 14.04 11.25
C ASN A 40 4.52 12.56 11.63
N GLY A 41 5.31 11.67 11.03
CA GLY A 41 5.01 10.26 10.81
C GLY A 41 5.61 9.84 9.48
N THR A 42 5.01 8.86 8.81
CA THR A 42 5.47 8.44 7.48
C THR A 42 4.29 8.04 6.62
N ASN A 43 4.15 8.70 5.46
CA ASN A 43 3.25 8.24 4.41
C ASN A 43 3.94 7.12 3.63
N TYR A 44 3.20 6.08 3.31
CA TYR A 44 3.60 4.97 2.46
C TYR A 44 2.71 4.96 1.23
N CYS A 45 3.29 4.67 0.07
CA CYS A 45 2.58 4.38 -1.17
C CYS A 45 3.08 3.03 -1.66
N PHE A 46 2.22 2.01 -1.55
CA PHE A 46 2.49 0.67 -2.01
C PHE A 46 1.95 0.49 -3.42
N TYR A 47 2.76 -0.08 -4.30
CA TYR A 47 2.30 -0.61 -5.58
C TYR A 47 1.98 -2.09 -5.40
N CYS A 48 0.73 -2.45 -5.68
CA CYS A 48 0.19 -3.78 -5.41
C CYS A 48 -0.45 -4.38 -6.66
N ASN A 49 -0.41 -5.70 -6.77
CA ASN A 49 -1.36 -6.43 -7.60
C ASN A 49 -2.55 -6.85 -6.73
N GLY A 50 -3.76 -6.43 -7.07
CA GLY A 50 -4.99 -6.80 -6.38
C GLY A 50 -5.80 -7.79 -7.22
N THR A 51 -6.27 -8.86 -6.61
CA THR A 51 -7.15 -9.85 -7.25
C THR A 51 -8.45 -9.92 -6.45
N VAL A 52 -9.58 -9.63 -7.10
CA VAL A 52 -10.90 -9.81 -6.47
C VAL A 52 -11.06 -11.29 -6.14
N ILE A 53 -11.55 -11.60 -4.94
CA ILE A 53 -11.75 -12.98 -4.49
C ILE A 53 -13.04 -13.53 -5.13
N SER A 54 -12.95 -13.82 -6.43
CA SER A 54 -14.00 -14.46 -7.24
C SER A 54 -13.36 -15.34 -8.32
N PRO A 55 -14.07 -16.37 -8.83
CA PRO A 55 -13.57 -17.19 -9.93
C PRO A 55 -13.13 -16.32 -11.11
N ASP A 56 -12.01 -16.70 -11.74
CA ASP A 56 -11.49 -16.11 -12.98
C ASP A 56 -11.22 -14.60 -12.97
N SER A 57 -11.08 -13.99 -11.78
CA SER A 57 -10.81 -12.56 -11.67
C SER A 57 -9.34 -12.25 -11.98
N PRO A 58 -9.05 -11.41 -12.98
CA PRO A 58 -7.67 -11.07 -13.32
C PRO A 58 -7.07 -10.17 -12.23
N ALA A 59 -5.75 -10.31 -12.02
CA ALA A 59 -5.01 -9.36 -11.20
C ALA A 59 -5.00 -7.98 -11.85
N ARG A 60 -5.26 -6.93 -11.07
CA ARG A 60 -5.20 -5.53 -11.49
C ARG A 60 -4.18 -4.76 -10.67
N PRO A 61 -3.53 -3.73 -11.25
CA PRO A 61 -2.58 -2.91 -10.52
C PRO A 61 -3.30 -1.90 -9.62
N TYR A 62 -2.82 -1.73 -8.39
CA TYR A 62 -3.32 -0.76 -7.42
C TYR A 62 -2.16 0.06 -6.83
N LYS A 63 -2.48 1.30 -6.44
CA LYS A 63 -1.71 2.02 -5.42
C LYS A 63 -2.49 2.03 -4.11
N ILE A 64 -1.80 1.76 -3.02
CA ILE A 64 -2.37 1.86 -1.68
C ILE A 64 -1.55 2.86 -0.89
N TYR A 65 -2.19 3.94 -0.48
CA TYR A 65 -1.60 4.95 0.39
C TYR A 65 -1.96 4.61 1.83
N ALA A 66 -0.96 4.59 2.71
CA ALA A 66 -1.15 4.28 4.12
C ALA A 66 -0.32 5.22 4.98
N TYR A 67 -0.90 5.75 6.05
CA TYR A 67 -0.19 6.58 7.01
C TYR A 67 0.25 5.80 8.25
N LEU A 68 1.53 5.92 8.61
CA LEU A 68 2.09 5.45 9.86
C LEU A 68 2.32 6.64 10.81
N PRO A 69 1.52 6.78 11.88
CA PRO A 69 1.74 7.84 12.87
C PRO A 69 3.11 7.74 13.54
N GLN A 70 3.71 8.87 13.88
CA GLN A 70 4.98 8.89 14.61
C GLN A 70 4.87 8.12 15.94
N GLY A 71 5.81 7.21 16.20
CA GLY A 71 5.80 6.36 17.38
C GLY A 71 4.86 5.15 17.32
N SER A 72 4.05 5.01 16.26
CA SER A 72 3.22 3.83 16.03
C SER A 72 4.01 2.72 15.32
N GLN A 73 3.57 1.47 15.53
CA GLN A 73 4.01 0.31 14.75
C GLN A 73 2.97 -0.13 13.70
N LYS A 74 1.77 0.45 13.73
CA LYS A 74 0.61 0.10 12.90
C LYS A 74 0.16 1.29 12.08
N PHE A 75 -0.26 1.03 10.85
CA PHE A 75 -0.92 2.04 10.02
C PHE A 75 -2.23 2.48 10.65
N ASP A 76 -2.59 3.75 10.46
CA ASP A 76 -3.88 4.28 10.87
C ASP A 76 -4.96 3.75 9.92
N PRO A 77 -5.93 2.94 10.39
CA PRO A 77 -6.96 2.37 9.54
C PRO A 77 -7.90 3.42 8.93
N ASN A 78 -7.96 4.63 9.49
CA ASN A 78 -8.74 5.73 8.95
C ASN A 78 -8.00 6.54 7.88
N GLN A 79 -6.72 6.23 7.64
CA GLN A 79 -5.88 6.90 6.65
C GLN A 79 -5.28 5.88 5.68
N ILE A 80 -6.16 5.04 5.14
CA ILE A 80 -5.90 4.11 4.06
C ILE A 80 -6.70 4.55 2.84
N GLU A 81 -6.02 4.76 1.72
CA GLU A 81 -6.64 5.08 0.43
C GLU A 81 -6.18 4.05 -0.60
N ILE A 82 -7.12 3.50 -1.38
CA ILE A 82 -6.86 2.49 -2.39
C ILE A 82 -7.28 3.05 -3.75
N GLU A 83 -6.34 3.07 -4.69
CA GLU A 83 -6.51 3.55 -6.05
C GLU A 83 -6.26 2.39 -7.02
N GLU A 84 -7.28 1.96 -7.77
CA GLU A 84 -7.08 1.05 -8.90
C GLU A 84 -6.45 1.83 -10.07
N LEU A 85 -5.35 1.34 -10.60
CA LEU A 85 -4.68 1.99 -11.72
C LEU A 85 -5.28 1.53 -13.04
N PRO A 86 -5.46 2.44 -14.02
CA PRO A 86 -5.92 2.07 -15.34
C PRO A 86 -4.91 1.14 -16.00
N ILE A 87 -5.40 0.03 -16.54
CA ILE A 87 -4.61 -0.82 -17.44
C ILE A 87 -4.50 -0.03 -18.75
N LYS A 88 -3.34 0.57 -19.01
CA LYS A 88 -3.08 1.17 -20.31
C LYS A 88 -3.06 0.04 -21.36
N PRO A 89 -3.80 0.18 -22.47
CA PRO A 89 -3.75 -0.77 -23.58
C PRO A 89 -2.36 -0.79 -24.24
#